data_AF-A0A9J6RB44-F1
#
_entry.id   AF-A0A9J6RB44-F1
#
_cell.length_a   1.000
_cell.length_b   1.000
_cell.length_c   1.000
_cell.angle_alpha   90.00
_cell.angle_beta   90.00
_cell.angle_gamma   90.00
#
_symmetry.space_group_name_H-M   'P 1'
#
loop_
_entity.id
_entity.type
_entity.pdbx_description
1 polymer ?
#
loop_
_entity_poly.entity_id
_entity_poly.type
_entity_poly.pdbx_seq_one_letter_code
_entity_poly.pdbx_strand_id
1 'polypeptide(L)'
;MSKELEDILRKVDFITAALLLSGQITIGGVFIQPESAFALSLTGPITGGTRIESKGKRPIVDATIDVVDILTSLALLTDKINVIGTYITFGRFTIVVGGPLFGGEKRKPSERETERIINDFIEFT
;
A
#
# COMPACT_ATOMS: atom_id res chain seq x y z
N MET A 1 14.65 3.17 18.51
CA MET A 1 14.04 4.15 17.59
C MET A 1 13.98 3.67 16.14
N SER A 2 15.08 3.54 15.39
CA SER A 2 15.02 3.07 13.99
C SER A 2 14.35 1.70 13.82
N LYS A 3 14.70 0.73 14.66
CA LYS A 3 14.09 -0.61 14.67
C LYS A 3 12.59 -0.60 14.99
N GLU A 4 12.14 0.25 15.91
CA GLU A 4 10.72 0.36 16.27
C GLU A 4 9.91 0.95 15.11
N LEU A 5 10.48 1.90 14.37
CA LEU A 5 9.87 2.45 13.16
C LEU A 5 9.82 1.42 12.03
N GLU A 6 10.87 0.64 11.83
CA GLU A 6 10.85 -0.49 10.90
C GLU A 6 9.76 -1.50 11.26
N ASP A 7 9.59 -1.82 12.55
CA ASP A 7 8.52 -2.71 13.02
C ASP A 7 7.12 -2.12 12.77
N ILE A 8 6.94 -0.80 12.93
CA ILE A 8 5.67 -0.12 12.62
C ILE A 8 5.39 -0.18 11.12
N LEU A 9 6.36 0.18 10.27
CA LEU A 9 6.22 0.09 8.82
C LEU A 9 5.87 -1.33 8.39
N ARG A 10 6.49 -2.34 9.03
CA ARG A 10 6.21 -3.74 8.76
C ARG A 10 4.80 -4.17 9.17
N LYS A 11 4.31 -3.68 10.31
CA LYS A 11 2.92 -3.90 10.74
C LYS A 11 1.93 -3.28 9.76
N VAL A 12 2.24 -2.11 9.19
CA VAL A 12 1.41 -1.48 8.15
C VAL A 12 1.33 -2.36 6.90
N ASP A 13 2.43 -2.98 6.49
CA ASP A 13 2.42 -3.95 5.38
C ASP A 13 1.50 -5.14 5.68
N PHE A 14 1.60 -5.70 6.89
CA PHE A 14 0.76 -6.83 7.33
C PHE A 14 -0.73 -6.48 7.39
N ILE A 15 -1.07 -5.30 7.91
CA ILE A 15 -2.44 -4.81 7.93
C ILE A 15 -2.95 -4.65 6.49
N THR A 16 -2.15 -4.06 5.61
CA THR A 16 -2.51 -3.88 4.20
C THR A 16 -2.75 -5.22 3.49
N ALA A 17 -1.89 -6.22 3.74
CA ALA A 17 -2.07 -7.57 3.23
C ALA A 17 -3.37 -8.22 3.76
N ALA A 18 -3.68 -8.05 5.04
CA ALA A 18 -4.94 -8.56 5.61
C ALA A 18 -6.18 -7.87 5.00
N LEU A 19 -6.10 -6.58 4.71
CA LEU A 19 -7.18 -5.83 4.05
C LEU A 19 -7.40 -6.30 2.60
N LEU A 20 -6.32 -6.63 1.87
CA LEU A 20 -6.42 -7.22 0.53
C LEU A 20 -7.08 -8.60 0.58
N LEU A 21 -6.61 -9.50 1.45
CA LEU A 21 -7.14 -10.85 1.58
C LEU A 21 -8.60 -10.90 2.06
N SER A 22 -9.04 -9.88 2.80
CA SER A 22 -10.44 -9.73 3.23
C SER A 22 -11.32 -8.99 2.21
N GLY A 23 -10.76 -8.52 1.10
CA GLY A 23 -11.48 -7.76 0.06
C GLY A 23 -11.91 -6.36 0.50
N GLN A 24 -11.38 -5.83 1.61
CA GLN A 24 -11.64 -4.46 2.07
C GLN A 24 -10.91 -3.42 1.24
N ILE A 25 -9.81 -3.82 0.62
CA ILE A 25 -9.12 -3.09 -0.45
C ILE A 25 -8.79 -4.08 -1.58
N THR A 26 -8.55 -3.54 -2.76
CA THR A 26 -8.15 -4.26 -3.97
C THR A 26 -7.31 -3.32 -4.82
N ILE A 27 -6.68 -3.84 -5.88
CA ILE A 27 -5.97 -3.01 -6.85
C ILE A 27 -6.93 -2.05 -7.53
N GLY A 28 -6.66 -0.76 -7.39
CA GLY A 28 -7.36 0.34 -8.07
C GLY A 28 -6.68 0.80 -9.35
N GLY A 29 -5.38 0.54 -9.49
CA GLY A 29 -4.60 0.94 -10.67
C GLY A 29 -3.09 0.79 -10.46
N VAL A 30 -2.33 1.13 -11.50
CA VAL A 30 -0.86 1.13 -11.49
C VAL A 30 -0.37 2.56 -11.63
N PHE A 31 0.54 2.97 -10.76
CA PHE A 31 1.30 4.20 -10.89
C PHE A 31 2.68 3.91 -11.47
N ILE A 32 3.07 4.71 -12.45
CA ILE A 32 4.44 4.70 -12.98
C ILE A 32 5.21 5.74 -12.20
N GLN A 33 6.29 5.31 -11.56
CA GLN A 33 7.20 6.20 -10.87
C GLN A 33 8.34 6.57 -11.83
N PRO A 34 8.89 7.80 -11.74
CA PRO A 34 10.15 8.12 -12.40
C PRO A 34 11.23 7.09 -12.05
N GLU A 35 12.17 6.83 -12.95
CA GLU A 35 13.31 5.92 -12.75
C GLU A 35 13.01 4.40 -12.84
N SER A 36 11.98 4.02 -13.59
CA SER A 36 11.68 2.62 -13.97
C SER A 36 11.07 1.75 -12.86
N ALA A 37 10.48 2.39 -11.85
CA ALA A 37 9.67 1.68 -10.85
C ALA A 37 8.17 1.81 -11.16
N PHE A 38 7.40 0.82 -10.74
CA PHE A 38 5.94 0.95 -10.68
C PHE A 38 5.44 0.72 -9.25
N ALA A 39 4.23 1.20 -8.99
CA ALA A 39 3.54 0.98 -7.72
C ALA A 39 2.08 0.64 -8.00
N LEU A 40 1.46 -0.08 -7.07
CA LEU A 40 0.04 -0.36 -7.13
C LEU A 40 -0.69 0.62 -6.22
N SER A 41 -1.75 1.22 -6.77
CA SER A 41 -2.73 1.95 -5.99
C SER A 41 -3.77 0.96 -5.49
N LEU A 42 -3.96 0.88 -4.18
CA LEU A 42 -4.96 0.04 -3.54
C LEU A 42 -6.12 0.91 -3.04
N THR A 43 -7.34 0.48 -3.33
CA THR A 43 -8.58 1.18 -2.99
C THR A 43 -9.67 0.19 -2.63
N GLY A 44 -10.70 0.63 -1.91
CA GLY A 44 -11.85 -0.21 -1.61
C GLY A 44 -12.77 0.42 -0.58
N PRO A 45 -13.76 -0.34 -0.07
CA PRO A 45 -14.75 0.15 0.88
C PRO A 45 -14.17 0.95 2.05
N ILE A 46 -13.09 0.47 2.66
CA ILE A 46 -12.48 1.15 3.82
C ILE A 46 -11.79 2.47 3.45
N THR A 47 -11.43 2.65 2.18
CA THR A 47 -10.79 3.87 1.68
C THR A 47 -11.77 4.82 0.99
N GLY A 48 -13.08 4.55 1.09
CA GLY A 48 -14.16 5.30 0.44
C GLY A 48 -14.36 4.96 -1.04
N GLY A 49 -13.62 3.98 -1.57
CA GLY A 49 -13.77 3.44 -2.91
C GLY A 49 -14.71 2.25 -2.99
N THR A 50 -14.82 1.66 -4.17
CA THR A 50 -15.50 0.37 -4.39
C THR A 50 -14.45 -0.65 -4.79
N ARG A 51 -14.73 -1.93 -4.51
CA ARG A 51 -13.92 -3.02 -5.05
C ARG A 51 -14.06 -3.05 -6.58
N ILE A 52 -12.97 -3.33 -7.28
CA ILE A 52 -13.02 -3.63 -8.71
C ILE A 52 -13.71 -4.98 -8.88
N GLU A 53 -14.76 -4.97 -9.69
CA GLU A 53 -15.50 -6.15 -10.10
C GLU A 53 -15.70 -6.10 -11.61
N SER A 54 -15.82 -7.27 -12.23
CA SER A 54 -16.02 -7.40 -13.65
C SER A 54 -17.38 -6.86 -14.08
N LYS A 55 -17.38 -6.13 -15.21
CA LYS A 55 -18.63 -5.70 -15.85
C LYS A 55 -19.42 -6.95 -16.27
N GLY A 56 -20.62 -7.10 -15.71
CA GLY A 56 -21.50 -8.24 -15.99
C GLY A 56 -21.24 -9.48 -15.12
N LYS A 57 -20.50 -9.37 -14.01
CA LYS A 57 -20.28 -10.46 -13.03
C LYS A 57 -19.68 -11.73 -13.66
N ARG A 58 -18.64 -11.54 -14.47
CA ARG A 58 -17.91 -12.62 -15.14
C ARG A 58 -16.95 -13.28 -14.13
N PRO A 59 -17.21 -14.52 -13.69
CA PRO A 59 -16.46 -15.12 -12.58
C PRO A 59 -14.97 -15.28 -12.87
N ILE A 60 -14.60 -15.51 -14.13
CA ILE A 60 -13.18 -15.66 -14.54
C ILE A 60 -12.39 -14.35 -14.35
N VAL A 61 -13.02 -13.20 -14.58
CA VAL A 61 -12.38 -11.89 -14.46
C VAL A 61 -12.25 -11.53 -12.98
N ASP A 62 -13.30 -11.77 -12.19
CA ASP A 62 -13.26 -11.58 -10.74
C ASP A 62 -12.20 -12.48 -10.08
N ALA A 63 -12.12 -13.75 -10.49
CA ALA A 63 -11.06 -14.65 -10.04
C ALA A 63 -9.66 -14.17 -10.43
N THR A 64 -9.51 -13.52 -11.59
CA THR A 64 -8.22 -12.93 -11.99
C THR A 64 -7.84 -11.79 -11.05
N ILE A 65 -8.77 -10.89 -10.72
CA ILE A 65 -8.55 -9.79 -9.77
C ILE A 65 -8.14 -10.36 -8.40
N ASP A 66 -8.84 -11.38 -7.92
CA ASP A 66 -8.55 -12.04 -6.64
C ASP A 66 -7.15 -12.65 -6.61
N VAL A 67 -6.70 -13.25 -7.72
CA VAL A 67 -5.33 -13.74 -7.84
C VAL A 67 -4.31 -12.60 -7.69
N VAL A 68 -4.56 -11.44 -8.31
CA VAL A 68 -3.63 -10.30 -8.17
C VAL A 68 -3.61 -9.75 -6.74
N ASP A 69 -4.77 -9.69 -6.08
CA ASP A 69 -4.86 -9.28 -4.66
C ASP A 69 -4.10 -10.26 -3.75
N ILE A 70 -4.22 -11.57 -3.99
CA ILE A 70 -3.47 -12.60 -3.26
C ILE A 70 -1.96 -12.48 -3.49
N LEU A 71 -1.53 -12.32 -4.75
CA LEU A 71 -0.11 -12.17 -5.08
C LEU A 71 0.49 -10.90 -4.46
N THR A 72 -0.25 -9.80 -4.47
CA THR A 72 0.15 -8.53 -3.84
C THR A 72 0.26 -8.70 -2.32
N SER A 73 -0.71 -9.38 -1.70
CA SER A 73 -0.70 -9.70 -0.27
C SER A 73 0.52 -10.54 0.11
N LEU A 74 0.84 -11.57 -0.69
CA LEU A 74 1.99 -12.42 -0.47
C LEU A 74 3.29 -11.62 -0.61
N ALA A 75 3.38 -10.73 -1.59
CA ALA A 75 4.55 -9.87 -1.78
C ALA A 75 4.76 -8.91 -0.58
N LEU A 76 3.68 -8.36 -0.01
CA LEU A 76 3.74 -7.61 1.26
C LEU A 76 4.20 -8.52 2.41
N LEU A 77 3.57 -9.68 2.60
CA LEU A 77 3.89 -10.63 3.68
C LEU A 77 5.32 -11.19 3.61
N THR A 78 5.92 -11.24 2.43
CA THR A 78 7.30 -11.69 2.19
C THR A 78 8.30 -10.55 2.03
N ASP A 79 7.88 -9.30 2.28
CA ASP A 79 8.74 -8.12 2.29
C ASP A 79 9.40 -7.85 0.92
N LYS A 80 8.71 -8.24 -0.16
CA LYS A 80 9.12 -7.99 -1.55
C LYS A 80 8.62 -6.64 -2.06
N ILE A 81 7.52 -6.16 -1.48
CA ILE A 81 6.98 -4.81 -1.62
C ILE A 81 6.54 -4.32 -0.23
N ASN A 82 6.34 -3.02 -0.09
CA ASN A 82 5.97 -2.34 1.14
C ASN A 82 5.00 -1.19 0.84
N VAL A 83 4.29 -0.73 1.87
CA VAL A 83 3.48 0.49 1.80
C VAL A 83 4.40 1.70 1.72
N ILE A 84 4.40 2.36 0.56
CA ILE A 84 5.23 3.54 0.30
C ILE A 84 4.51 4.85 0.64
N GLY A 85 3.18 4.84 0.74
CA GLY A 85 2.43 6.01 1.19
C GLY A 85 0.92 5.86 1.09
N THR A 86 0.24 6.94 1.42
CA THR A 86 -1.21 7.09 1.28
C THR A 86 -1.50 8.40 0.57
N TYR A 87 -2.35 8.36 -0.45
CA TYR A 87 -2.76 9.55 -1.19
C TYR A 87 -4.21 9.86 -0.85
N ILE A 88 -4.45 11.08 -0.38
CA ILE A 88 -5.79 11.55 0.00
C ILE A 88 -6.34 12.37 -1.16
N THR A 89 -7.59 12.11 -1.53
CA THR A 89 -8.34 12.87 -2.55
C THR A 89 -9.69 13.28 -1.98
N PHE A 90 -10.53 13.97 -2.77
CA PHE A 90 -11.85 14.40 -2.32
C PHE A 90 -12.76 13.19 -1.99
N GLY A 91 -12.93 12.93 -0.69
CA GLY A 91 -13.81 11.90 -0.15
C GLY A 91 -13.25 10.47 -0.15
N ARG A 92 -11.97 10.28 -0.53
CA ARG A 92 -11.33 8.96 -0.59
C ARG A 92 -9.85 9.06 -0.25
N PHE A 93 -9.25 7.92 0.08
CA PHE A 93 -7.80 7.79 0.03
C PHE A 93 -7.42 6.51 -0.71
N THR A 94 -6.15 6.40 -1.09
CA THR A 94 -5.58 5.17 -1.64
C THR A 94 -4.31 4.84 -0.87
N ILE A 95 -4.06 3.55 -0.70
CA ILE A 95 -2.81 3.03 -0.14
C ILE A 95 -1.93 2.69 -1.34
N VAL A 96 -0.68 3.14 -1.35
CA VAL A 96 0.23 2.87 -2.44
C VAL A 96 1.32 1.91 -1.97
N VAL A 97 1.48 0.83 -2.71
CA VAL A 97 2.48 -0.20 -2.44
C VAL A 97 3.50 -0.27 -3.57
N GLY A 98 4.77 -0.35 -3.21
CA GLY A 98 5.92 -0.37 -4.11
C GLY A 98 7.10 -1.07 -3.48
N GLY A 99 8.26 -1.07 -4.12
CA GLY A 99 9.48 -1.63 -3.56
C GLY A 99 10.24 -2.53 -4.54
N PRO A 100 11.18 -3.37 -4.05
CA PRO A 100 12.16 -4.07 -4.87
C PRO A 100 11.56 -4.92 -6.00
N LEU A 101 10.44 -5.60 -5.75
CA LEU A 101 9.77 -6.41 -6.77
C LEU A 101 9.31 -5.57 -7.97
N PHE A 102 9.03 -4.30 -7.76
CA PHE A 102 8.54 -3.37 -8.78
C PHE A 102 9.62 -2.39 -9.25
N GLY A 103 10.90 -2.68 -8.98
CA GLY A 103 12.03 -1.85 -9.39
C GLY A 103 12.31 -0.63 -8.50
N GLY A 104 11.55 -0.44 -7.42
CA GLY A 104 11.78 0.63 -6.45
C GLY A 104 12.66 0.18 -5.28
N GLU A 105 13.15 1.14 -4.49
CA GLU A 105 13.87 0.81 -3.26
C GLU A 105 12.93 0.34 -2.14
N LYS A 106 13.45 -0.46 -1.22
CA LYS A 106 12.74 -0.81 0.00
C LYS A 106 12.63 0.43 0.89
N ARG A 107 11.41 0.76 1.32
CA ARG A 107 11.18 1.86 2.27
C ARG A 107 11.87 1.57 3.60
N LYS A 108 12.64 2.54 4.09
CA LYS A 108 13.27 2.52 5.41
C LYS A 108 12.96 3.82 6.14
N PRO A 109 12.95 3.83 7.48
CA PRO A 109 12.86 5.08 8.23
C PRO A 109 14.06 5.96 7.92
N SER A 110 13.82 7.20 7.51
CA SER A 110 14.86 8.22 7.43
C SER A 110 15.01 8.87 8.80
N GLU A 111 16.23 8.87 9.36
CA GLU A 111 16.52 9.53 10.64
C GLU A 111 16.14 11.00 10.59
N ARG A 112 16.49 11.69 9.49
CA ARG A 112 16.20 13.11 9.28
C ARG A 112 14.70 13.40 9.20
N GLU A 113 13.91 12.54 8.54
CA GLU A 113 12.45 12.73 8.49
C GLU A 113 11.80 12.46 9.85
N THR A 114 12.32 11.48 10.58
CA THR A 114 11.85 11.13 11.93
C THR A 114 12.07 12.29 12.89
N GLU A 115 13.27 12.86 12.90
CA GLU A 115 13.60 14.03 13.72
C GLU A 115 12.72 15.23 13.37
N ARG A 116 12.49 15.48 12.06
CA ARG A 116 11.58 16.56 11.64
C ARG A 116 10.18 16.37 12.19
N ILE A 117 9.58 15.18 12.04
CA ILE A 117 8.22 14.91 12.51
C ILE A 117 8.11 15.07 14.02
N ILE A 118 9.11 14.61 14.78
CA ILE A 118 9.12 14.76 16.24
C ILE A 118 9.17 16.25 16.64
N ASN A 119 10.05 17.02 16.00
CA ASN A 119 10.16 18.45 16.29
C ASN A 119 8.87 19.20 15.93
N ASP A 120 8.27 18.90 14.77
CA ASP A 120 6.99 19.46 14.38
C ASP A 120 5.92 19.17 15.45
N PHE A 121 5.82 17.93 15.94
CA PHE A 121 4.84 17.56 16.98
C PHE A 121 5.07 18.26 18.32
N ILE A 122 6.32 18.48 18.72
CA ILE A 122 6.67 19.17 19.98
C ILE A 122 6.33 20.66 19.89
N GLU A 123 6.54 21.31 18.75
CA GLU A 123 6.19 22.73 18.57
C GLU A 123 4.67 23.00 18.65
N PHE A 124 3.83 21.98 18.44
CA PHE A 124 2.37 22.08 18.54
C PHE A 124 1.78 21.68 19.90
N THR A 125 2.58 21.27 20.88
CA THR A 125 2.15 20.91 22.26
C THR A 125 2.76 21.80 23.32
#